data_AF-A0A7Y6X832-F1
#
_entry.id   AF-A0A7Y6X832-F1
#
_cell.length_a   1.000
_cell.length_b   1.000
_cell.length_c   1.000
_cell.angle_alpha   90.00
_cell.angle_beta   90.00
_cell.angle_gamma   90.00
#
_symmetry.space_group_name_H-M   'P 1'
#
loop_
_entity.id
_entity.type
_entity.pdbx_description
1 polymer ?
#
loop_
_entity_poly.entity_id
_entity_poly.type
_entity_poly.pdbx_seq_one_letter_code
_entity_poly.pdbx_strand_id
1 'polypeptide(L)'
;MWNVTGRRQSRARTSLPALVALLLVAAPAFGSDWRWEFSAPTPFFLDRSYVFGSPSHIRRVGDPYSPAPLLFEAQVAPNLFFPQLHAGHFRKKTGEWFLSAVLTPSIHLRLLNTPSAPVIPPSYIPKATFQVAHLRMLPGPKENARARRGLMLAANLIVGHYSNGQDGCYFSNQMRVNGACSPPPEQGELPLNELTGSFSTNFLRGELHALGALAADQELDSAWLVGGGSFLELNTAVGPGGIADYQRNVYGDGNWGVSVLGERLWNQHRFQLEIAVSAPFGETPHRGATVSAEATALPYWGAGFGVFARYIHGQDYYNILFLERVNLWQFGLVFELSPGARLKVDDDESDEDKRRPPGFR
;
A
#
# COMPACT_ATOMS: atom_id res chain seq x y z
N MET A 1 32.08 18.99 48.27
CA MET A 1 30.72 18.47 48.53
C MET A 1 30.00 18.33 47.19
N TRP A 2 29.68 17.08 46.79
CA TRP A 2 28.56 16.61 45.94
C TRP A 2 28.18 17.48 44.72
N ASN A 3 28.52 17.18 43.45
CA ASN A 3 28.25 16.00 42.60
C ASN A 3 26.75 15.66 42.43
N VAL A 4 26.25 15.73 41.18
CA VAL A 4 25.47 14.68 40.44
C VAL A 4 24.84 15.24 39.15
N THR A 5 25.37 14.73 38.02
CA THR A 5 24.74 14.31 36.74
C THR A 5 24.03 15.33 35.83
N GLY A 6 24.14 15.30 34.50
CA GLY A 6 24.57 14.25 33.58
C GLY A 6 23.60 14.20 32.39
N ARG A 7 23.79 15.07 31.38
CA ARG A 7 22.99 15.07 30.14
C ARG A 7 23.62 14.10 29.14
N ARG A 8 23.07 12.88 29.04
CA ARG A 8 23.34 11.96 27.93
C ARG A 8 22.64 12.48 26.68
N GLN A 9 23.40 13.00 25.72
CA GLN A 9 22.96 13.12 24.33
C GLN A 9 22.95 11.71 23.72
N SER A 10 21.77 11.11 23.56
CA SER A 10 21.64 9.91 22.75
C SER A 10 21.71 10.29 21.27
N ARG A 11 22.91 10.21 20.68
CA ARG A 11 23.03 10.05 19.23
C ARG A 11 22.48 8.67 18.87
N ALA A 12 21.23 8.62 18.45
CA ALA A 12 20.70 7.47 17.74
C ALA A 12 21.47 7.37 16.42
N ARG A 13 22.49 6.51 16.37
CA ARG A 13 23.05 6.01 15.11
C ARG A 13 21.95 5.16 14.49
N THR A 14 21.11 5.76 13.66
CA THR A 14 20.16 5.04 12.83
C THR A 14 20.95 4.15 11.89
N SER A 15 20.80 2.85 12.10
CA SER A 15 21.33 1.79 11.26
C SER A 15 20.65 1.81 9.90
N LEU A 16 21.10 2.72 9.03
CA LEU A 16 20.90 2.69 7.60
C LEU A 16 21.58 1.52 6.83
N PRO A 17 22.55 0.74 7.37
CA PRO A 17 23.26 -0.24 6.52
C PRO A 17 22.47 -1.53 6.26
N ALA A 18 21.33 -1.76 6.94
CA ALA A 18 20.51 -2.95 6.69
C ALA A 18 19.72 -2.88 5.37
N LEU A 19 19.26 -1.68 4.98
CA LEU A 19 18.50 -1.48 3.73
C LEU A 19 19.41 -1.54 2.49
N VAL A 20 20.65 -1.06 2.62
CA VAL A 20 21.68 -1.17 1.58
C VAL A 20 22.21 -2.59 1.44
N ALA A 21 22.28 -3.35 2.55
CA ALA A 21 22.70 -4.75 2.52
C ALA A 21 21.76 -5.64 1.71
N LEU A 22 20.45 -5.36 1.69
CA LEU A 22 19.48 -6.14 0.90
C LEU A 22 19.61 -5.88 -0.62
N LEU A 23 19.99 -4.66 -1.02
CA LEU A 23 20.33 -4.33 -2.42
C LEU A 23 21.63 -5.00 -2.88
N LEU A 24 22.57 -5.26 -1.97
CA LEU A 24 23.85 -5.92 -2.27
C LEU A 24 23.75 -7.45 -2.37
N VAL A 25 22.69 -8.09 -1.87
CA VAL A 25 22.45 -9.53 -2.07
C VAL A 25 22.03 -9.84 -3.52
N ALA A 26 21.63 -8.84 -4.30
CA ALA A 26 21.37 -8.97 -5.74
C ALA A 26 22.65 -8.94 -6.62
N ALA A 27 23.82 -8.62 -6.03
CA ALA A 27 25.09 -8.46 -6.76
C ALA A 27 25.58 -9.68 -7.57
N PRO A 28 25.40 -10.94 -7.16
CA PRO A 28 25.93 -12.07 -7.93
C PRO A 28 25.05 -12.47 -9.13
N ALA A 29 23.88 -11.82 -9.34
CA ALA A 29 23.00 -12.09 -10.48
C ALA A 29 23.19 -11.13 -11.67
N PHE A 30 24.13 -10.18 -11.60
CA PHE A 30 24.46 -9.25 -12.70
C PHE A 30 25.27 -9.93 -13.83
N GLY A 31 24.75 -11.01 -14.39
CA GLY A 31 25.16 -11.55 -15.69
C GLY A 31 24.45 -10.84 -16.85
N SER A 32 24.94 -11.06 -18.07
CA SER A 32 24.59 -10.38 -19.33
C SER A 32 23.15 -10.57 -19.86
N ASP A 33 22.24 -11.19 -19.11
CA ASP A 33 20.96 -11.69 -19.64
C ASP A 33 19.75 -10.81 -19.23
N TRP A 34 19.96 -9.50 -19.07
CA TRP A 34 18.88 -8.58 -18.76
C TRP A 34 18.03 -8.30 -19.99
N ARG A 35 16.73 -8.61 -19.89
CA ARG A 35 15.72 -8.31 -20.91
C ARG A 35 14.77 -7.22 -20.42
N TRP A 36 14.37 -6.34 -21.32
CA TRP A 36 13.38 -5.31 -21.07
C TRP A 36 11.99 -5.83 -21.43
N GLU A 37 11.03 -5.65 -20.53
CA GLU A 37 9.62 -5.99 -20.74
C GLU A 37 8.79 -4.69 -20.74
N PHE A 38 8.08 -4.45 -21.84
CA PHE A 38 7.28 -3.24 -22.05
C PHE A 38 5.78 -3.52 -22.11
N SER A 39 5.38 -4.75 -22.45
CA SER A 39 4.00 -5.04 -22.90
C SER A 39 3.18 -5.77 -21.85
N ALA A 40 3.83 -6.52 -20.97
CA ALA A 40 3.15 -7.30 -19.92
C ALA A 40 3.91 -7.17 -18.58
N PRO A 41 3.85 -6.00 -17.92
CA PRO A 41 4.48 -5.82 -16.63
C PRO A 41 3.85 -6.76 -15.59
N THR A 42 4.70 -7.32 -14.74
CA THR A 42 4.31 -8.21 -13.64
C THR A 42 3.84 -7.35 -12.47
N PRO A 43 2.54 -7.35 -12.11
CA PRO A 43 2.00 -6.39 -11.15
C PRO A 43 1.69 -7.08 -9.82
N PHE A 44 2.73 -7.26 -9.02
CA PHE A 44 2.63 -7.85 -7.68
C PHE A 44 2.86 -6.81 -6.60
N PHE A 45 2.13 -6.93 -5.49
CA PHE A 45 2.29 -6.08 -4.30
C PHE A 45 2.14 -4.58 -4.60
N LEU A 46 1.17 -4.24 -5.45
CA LEU A 46 0.81 -2.86 -5.81
C LEU A 46 -0.56 -2.50 -5.26
N ASP A 47 -0.86 -1.20 -5.21
CA ASP A 47 -2.13 -0.72 -4.73
C ASP A 47 -3.29 -1.16 -5.63
N ARG A 48 -4.39 -1.49 -4.97
CA ARG A 48 -5.68 -1.77 -5.60
C ARG A 48 -6.52 -0.50 -5.62
N SER A 49 -7.39 -0.39 -6.61
CA SER A 49 -8.40 0.68 -6.63
C SER A 49 -9.73 0.17 -6.10
N TYR A 50 -10.48 1.01 -5.40
CA TYR A 50 -11.76 0.65 -4.77
C TYR A 50 -12.83 1.71 -5.01
N VAL A 51 -14.07 1.27 -5.12
CA VAL A 51 -15.26 2.12 -5.01
C VAL A 51 -16.28 1.37 -4.15
N PHE A 52 -16.73 1.98 -3.05
CA PHE A 52 -17.54 1.27 -2.06
C PHE A 52 -18.48 2.16 -1.27
N GLY A 53 -19.44 1.52 -0.64
CA GLY A 53 -20.28 2.10 0.41
C GLY A 53 -19.95 1.49 1.78
N SER A 54 -20.48 2.11 2.83
CA SER A 54 -20.34 1.66 4.21
C SER A 54 -21.63 1.90 4.98
N PRO A 55 -22.14 0.92 5.74
CA PRO A 55 -23.24 1.15 6.68
C PRO A 55 -22.78 1.89 7.95
N SER A 56 -21.47 1.96 8.20
CA SER A 56 -20.93 2.66 9.36
C SER A 56 -20.99 4.17 9.16
N HIS A 57 -21.25 4.90 10.24
CA HIS A 57 -21.25 6.36 10.20
C HIS A 57 -19.83 6.90 10.41
N ILE A 58 -19.52 7.98 9.71
CA ILE A 58 -18.24 8.68 9.78
C ILE A 58 -18.39 9.84 10.75
N ARG A 59 -17.57 9.83 11.81
CA ARG A 59 -17.49 10.93 12.76
C ARG A 59 -16.51 11.99 12.25
N ARG A 60 -16.91 13.24 12.38
CA ARG A 60 -16.08 14.42 12.17
C ARG A 60 -16.28 15.45 13.28
N VAL A 61 -15.21 16.01 13.79
CA VAL A 61 -15.24 17.09 14.78
C VAL A 61 -15.55 18.41 14.09
N GLY A 62 -16.47 19.19 14.67
CA GLY A 62 -16.90 20.50 14.16
C GLY A 62 -17.99 20.46 13.08
N ASP A 63 -18.34 19.28 12.56
CA ASP A 63 -19.44 19.12 11.60
C ASP A 63 -20.80 18.99 12.33
N PRO A 64 -21.78 19.88 12.11
CA PRO A 64 -23.08 19.81 12.78
C PRO A 64 -23.92 18.59 12.38
N TYR A 65 -23.59 17.91 11.27
CA TYR A 65 -24.29 16.72 10.79
C TYR A 65 -23.56 15.42 11.14
N SER A 66 -22.51 15.49 11.96
CA SER A 66 -21.72 14.33 12.39
C SER A 66 -22.34 13.61 13.61
N PRO A 67 -22.30 12.27 13.68
CA PRO A 67 -21.74 11.36 12.68
C PRO A 67 -22.70 11.16 11.49
N ALA A 68 -22.15 11.09 10.27
CA ALA A 68 -22.94 11.03 9.04
C ALA A 68 -22.77 9.69 8.30
N PRO A 69 -23.81 9.18 7.62
CA PRO A 69 -23.68 8.00 6.78
C PRO A 69 -22.78 8.26 5.56
N LEU A 70 -22.05 7.24 5.13
CA LEU A 70 -21.25 7.30 3.90
C LEU A 70 -22.17 7.19 2.68
N LEU A 71 -22.09 8.14 1.73
CA LEU A 71 -22.74 8.01 0.43
C LEU A 71 -21.93 7.08 -0.46
N PHE A 72 -20.65 7.40 -0.66
CA PHE A 72 -19.65 6.49 -1.22
C PHE A 72 -18.23 6.94 -0.89
N GLU A 73 -17.28 6.03 -1.03
CA GLU A 73 -15.85 6.35 -1.05
C GLU A 73 -15.17 5.68 -2.25
N ALA A 74 -14.21 6.39 -2.85
CA ALA A 74 -13.35 5.88 -3.90
C ALA A 74 -11.89 6.02 -3.49
N GLN A 75 -11.11 4.96 -3.70
CA GLN A 75 -9.67 4.92 -3.55
C GLN A 75 -9.09 4.59 -4.92
N VAL A 76 -8.65 5.60 -5.66
CA VAL A 76 -8.22 5.47 -7.05
C VAL A 76 -6.70 5.43 -7.08
N ALA A 77 -6.14 4.30 -7.46
CA ALA A 77 -4.69 4.05 -7.47
C ALA A 77 -4.25 3.43 -8.81
N PRO A 78 -4.11 4.24 -9.88
CA PRO A 78 -3.67 3.73 -11.17
C PRO A 78 -2.17 3.45 -11.13
N ASN A 79 -1.76 2.22 -11.40
CA ASN A 79 -0.35 1.83 -11.43
C ASN A 79 0.21 2.06 -12.84
N LEU A 80 1.06 3.07 -13.00
CA LEU A 80 1.72 3.42 -14.26
C LEU A 80 3.10 2.77 -14.30
N PHE A 81 3.26 1.74 -15.12
CA PHE A 81 4.47 0.95 -15.19
C PHE A 81 5.52 1.59 -16.10
N PHE A 82 6.75 1.65 -15.59
CA PHE A 82 7.92 1.77 -16.44
C PHE A 82 8.35 0.38 -16.95
N PRO A 83 9.17 0.32 -18.01
CA PRO A 83 9.70 -0.94 -18.51
C PRO A 83 10.36 -1.76 -17.39
N GLN A 84 10.02 -3.04 -17.30
CA GLN A 84 10.57 -3.94 -16.30
C GLN A 84 11.86 -4.58 -16.82
N LEU A 85 12.82 -4.74 -15.93
CA LEU A 85 14.07 -5.44 -16.21
C LEU A 85 13.96 -6.84 -15.64
N HIS A 86 14.19 -7.86 -16.46
CA HIS A 86 14.15 -9.26 -16.04
C HIS A 86 15.51 -9.92 -16.28
N ALA A 87 15.94 -10.80 -15.36
CA ALA A 87 17.14 -11.60 -15.52
C ALA A 87 16.89 -13.05 -15.07
N GLY A 88 17.31 -14.00 -15.90
CA GLY A 88 17.05 -15.42 -15.67
C GLY A 88 15.67 -15.85 -16.17
N HIS A 89 15.17 -16.97 -15.63
CA HIS A 89 13.92 -17.55 -16.08
C HIS A 89 13.26 -18.36 -14.96
N PHE A 90 11.98 -18.10 -14.69
CA PHE A 90 11.28 -18.65 -13.53
C PHE A 90 11.30 -20.19 -13.47
N ARG A 91 11.27 -20.86 -14.63
CA ARG A 91 11.30 -22.34 -14.72
C ARG A 91 12.68 -22.94 -14.45
N LYS A 92 13.76 -22.15 -14.48
CA LYS A 92 15.12 -22.62 -14.19
C LYS A 92 15.34 -22.67 -12.66
N LYS A 93 16.26 -23.53 -12.21
CA LYS A 93 16.60 -23.67 -10.77
C LYS A 93 17.04 -22.36 -10.10
N THR A 94 17.65 -21.45 -10.87
CA THR A 94 18.12 -20.14 -10.41
C THR A 94 16.97 -19.14 -10.20
N GLY A 95 15.81 -19.40 -10.79
CA GLY A 95 14.67 -18.48 -10.82
C GLY A 95 14.88 -17.29 -11.75
N GLU A 96 14.01 -16.29 -11.58
CA GLU A 96 13.97 -15.05 -12.32
C GLU A 96 13.96 -13.87 -11.34
N TRP A 97 14.82 -12.90 -11.59
CA TRP A 97 14.78 -11.61 -10.96
C TRP A 97 14.02 -10.63 -11.84
N PHE A 98 13.23 -9.75 -11.23
CA PHE A 98 12.76 -8.57 -11.93
C PHE A 98 12.88 -7.30 -11.10
N LEU A 99 13.13 -6.19 -11.80
CA LEU A 99 13.15 -4.83 -11.26
C LEU A 99 12.08 -4.02 -11.97
N SER A 100 11.31 -3.24 -11.21
CA SER A 100 10.25 -2.39 -11.74
C SER A 100 10.24 -1.04 -11.04
N ALA A 101 9.95 0.01 -11.81
CA ALA A 101 9.52 1.28 -11.28
C ALA A 101 8.05 1.49 -11.64
N VAL A 102 7.25 1.96 -10.69
CA VAL A 102 5.80 2.21 -10.86
C VAL A 102 5.47 3.58 -10.28
N LEU A 103 4.74 4.40 -11.03
CA LEU A 103 4.18 5.65 -10.53
C LEU A 103 2.69 5.45 -10.22
N THR A 104 2.28 5.79 -9.01
CA THR A 104 0.90 5.64 -8.54
C THR A 104 0.39 6.97 -7.97
N PRO A 105 -0.33 7.79 -8.77
CA PRO A 105 -0.98 9.01 -8.30
C PRO A 105 -2.27 8.65 -7.54
N SER A 106 -2.16 8.07 -6.34
CA SER A 106 -3.32 7.61 -5.59
C SER A 106 -4.16 8.79 -5.06
N ILE A 107 -5.48 8.66 -5.09
CA ILE A 107 -6.43 9.64 -4.56
C ILE A 107 -7.53 8.92 -3.79
N HIS A 108 -7.79 9.33 -2.54
CA HIS A 108 -8.99 8.91 -1.81
C HIS A 108 -9.99 10.05 -1.75
N LEU A 109 -11.24 9.74 -2.11
CA LEU A 109 -12.38 10.64 -2.14
C LEU A 109 -13.49 10.04 -1.31
N ARG A 110 -13.94 10.74 -0.28
CA ARG A 110 -15.03 10.31 0.59
C ARG A 110 -16.20 11.30 0.52
N LEU A 111 -17.39 10.79 0.24
CA LEU A 111 -18.61 11.57 0.12
C LEU A 111 -19.60 11.17 1.21
N LEU A 112 -20.03 12.13 2.03
CA LEU A 112 -21.01 11.88 3.09
C LEU A 112 -22.42 12.18 2.62
N ASN A 113 -23.38 11.43 3.15
CA ASN A 113 -24.81 11.63 2.88
C ASN A 113 -25.39 12.67 3.86
N THR A 114 -25.00 13.93 3.66
CA THR A 114 -25.50 15.12 4.38
C THR A 114 -26.08 16.13 3.38
N PRO A 115 -26.75 17.22 3.82
CA PRO A 115 -27.23 18.24 2.89
C PRO A 115 -26.12 18.76 1.97
N SER A 116 -26.41 18.83 0.67
CA SER A 116 -25.46 19.15 -0.41
C SER A 116 -24.37 18.10 -0.68
N ALA A 117 -24.36 16.96 0.02
CA ALA A 117 -23.42 15.84 -0.13
C ALA A 117 -21.98 16.31 -0.43
N PRO A 118 -21.32 17.04 0.50
CA PRO A 118 -20.01 17.60 0.24
C PRO A 118 -18.94 16.51 0.25
N VAL A 119 -18.03 16.58 -0.72
CA VAL A 119 -16.78 15.80 -0.70
C VAL A 119 -15.94 16.35 0.45
N ILE A 120 -15.60 15.51 1.44
CA ILE A 120 -14.68 15.92 2.50
C ILE A 120 -13.28 16.12 1.89
N PRO A 121 -12.38 16.92 2.51
CA PRO A 121 -11.06 17.19 1.94
C PRO A 121 -10.39 15.91 1.41
N PRO A 122 -10.01 15.85 0.12
CA PRO A 122 -9.49 14.62 -0.49
C PRO A 122 -8.16 14.18 0.14
N SER A 123 -7.74 12.95 -0.12
CA SER A 123 -6.41 12.46 0.22
C SER A 123 -5.61 12.23 -1.05
N TYR A 124 -4.61 13.05 -1.32
CA TYR A 124 -3.70 12.90 -2.46
C TYR A 124 -2.43 12.19 -2.02
N ILE A 125 -2.14 11.03 -2.63
CA ILE A 125 -1.01 10.17 -2.28
C ILE A 125 -0.19 9.78 -3.54
N PRO A 126 0.41 10.74 -4.26
CA PRO A 126 1.30 10.40 -5.35
C PRO A 126 2.58 9.76 -4.82
N LYS A 127 2.95 8.62 -5.40
CA LYS A 127 4.16 7.87 -5.01
C LYS A 127 4.84 7.19 -6.18
N ALA A 128 6.14 6.96 -6.02
CA ALA A 128 6.94 6.12 -6.88
C ALA A 128 7.42 4.89 -6.10
N THR A 129 7.17 3.71 -6.65
CA THR A 129 7.55 2.41 -6.09
C THR A 129 8.67 1.81 -6.93
N PHE A 130 9.79 1.52 -6.28
CA PHE A 130 10.90 0.76 -6.86
C PHE A 130 10.87 -0.66 -6.27
N GLN A 131 10.60 -1.63 -7.12
CA GLN A 131 10.43 -3.02 -6.74
C GLN A 131 11.61 -3.85 -7.24
N VAL A 132 12.11 -4.72 -6.38
CA VAL A 132 12.95 -5.86 -6.75
C VAL A 132 12.29 -7.14 -6.27
N ALA A 133 12.25 -8.15 -7.12
CA ALA A 133 11.62 -9.41 -6.78
C ALA A 133 12.37 -10.59 -7.39
N HIS A 134 12.30 -11.72 -6.70
CA HIS A 134 12.82 -13.01 -7.13
C HIS A 134 11.71 -14.03 -7.14
N LEU A 135 11.47 -14.65 -8.28
CA LEU A 135 10.56 -15.77 -8.43
C LEU A 135 11.34 -17.05 -8.70
N ARG A 136 10.96 -18.13 -8.04
CA ARG A 136 11.53 -19.46 -8.31
C ARG A 136 10.50 -20.57 -8.18
N MET A 137 10.66 -21.60 -9.00
CA MET A 137 9.98 -22.87 -8.77
C MET A 137 10.64 -23.64 -7.63
N LEU A 138 9.81 -24.24 -6.77
CA LEU A 138 10.25 -25.13 -5.70
C LEU A 138 10.02 -26.58 -6.11
N PRO A 139 10.82 -27.54 -5.59
CA PRO A 139 10.58 -28.96 -5.82
C PRO A 139 9.16 -29.37 -5.42
N GLY A 140 8.44 -30.02 -6.33
CA GLY A 140 7.11 -30.57 -6.07
C GLY A 140 7.17 -31.89 -5.28
N PRO A 141 6.04 -32.32 -4.67
CA PRO A 141 5.95 -33.65 -4.06
C PRO A 141 6.14 -34.75 -5.11
N LYS A 142 6.93 -35.78 -4.78
CA LYS A 142 7.29 -36.87 -5.70
C LYS A 142 6.08 -37.67 -6.22
N GLU A 143 4.98 -37.69 -5.49
CA GLU A 143 3.78 -38.48 -5.79
C GLU A 143 2.82 -37.82 -6.80
N ASN A 144 2.92 -36.51 -7.05
CA ASN A 144 2.02 -35.79 -7.95
C ASN A 144 2.80 -34.93 -8.93
N ALA A 145 3.20 -35.52 -10.06
CA ALA A 145 4.00 -34.87 -11.12
C ALA A 145 3.36 -33.60 -11.73
N ARG A 146 2.05 -33.39 -11.54
CA ARG A 146 1.32 -32.19 -11.99
C ARG A 146 1.38 -31.02 -11.01
N ALA A 147 1.52 -31.28 -9.71
CA ALA A 147 1.47 -30.24 -8.69
C ALA A 147 2.84 -29.54 -8.52
N ARG A 148 2.92 -28.29 -8.94
CA ARG A 148 4.10 -27.43 -8.79
C ARG A 148 4.00 -26.59 -7.53
N ARG A 149 5.17 -26.14 -7.06
CA ARG A 149 5.31 -25.16 -5.99
C ARG A 149 6.15 -23.99 -6.48
N GLY A 150 5.86 -22.80 -5.98
CA GLY A 150 6.58 -21.58 -6.33
C GLY A 150 6.85 -20.74 -5.08
N LEU A 151 7.87 -19.90 -5.15
CA LEU A 151 8.13 -18.87 -4.18
C LEU A 151 8.44 -17.57 -4.90
N MET A 152 7.81 -16.50 -4.43
CA MET A 152 8.16 -15.14 -4.77
C MET A 152 8.59 -14.41 -3.50
N LEU A 153 9.71 -13.71 -3.57
CA LEU A 153 10.17 -12.77 -2.55
C LEU A 153 10.30 -11.41 -3.21
N ALA A 154 9.85 -10.35 -2.56
CA ALA A 154 9.99 -9.00 -3.09
C ALA A 154 10.34 -7.99 -1.99
N ALA A 155 11.03 -6.94 -2.41
CA ALA A 155 11.26 -5.75 -1.61
C ALA A 155 10.84 -4.52 -2.42
N ASN A 156 10.08 -3.63 -1.77
CA ASN A 156 9.68 -2.35 -2.34
C ASN A 156 10.35 -1.21 -1.58
N LEU A 157 10.85 -0.22 -2.30
CA LEU A 157 11.18 1.10 -1.77
C LEU A 157 10.23 2.11 -2.38
N ILE A 158 9.49 2.80 -1.53
CA ILE A 158 8.44 3.74 -1.94
C ILE A 158 8.80 5.12 -1.43
N VAL A 159 8.78 6.10 -2.33
CA VAL A 159 8.83 7.52 -1.98
C VAL A 159 7.51 8.14 -2.37
N GLY A 160 6.93 8.93 -1.48
CA GLY A 160 5.63 9.52 -1.75
C GLY A 160 5.37 10.81 -0.98
N HIS A 161 4.27 11.43 -1.36
CA HIS A 161 3.71 12.62 -0.73
C HIS A 161 2.28 12.29 -0.31
N TYR A 162 1.84 12.77 0.85
CA TYR A 162 0.48 12.60 1.36
C TYR A 162 -0.06 13.95 1.84
N SER A 163 -1.08 14.48 1.17
CA SER A 163 -1.71 15.75 1.54
C SER A 163 -3.21 15.76 1.28
N ASN A 164 -3.90 16.81 1.76
CA ASN A 164 -5.32 17.04 1.45
C ASN A 164 -5.59 18.25 0.54
N GLY A 165 -4.55 18.96 0.14
CA GLY A 165 -4.65 20.16 -0.69
C GLY A 165 -5.42 21.32 -0.06
N GLN A 166 -5.64 21.30 1.27
CA GLN A 166 -6.29 22.40 1.99
C GLN A 166 -5.27 23.40 2.51
N ASP A 167 -5.71 24.63 2.75
CA ASP A 167 -4.90 25.73 3.26
C ASP A 167 -5.37 26.26 4.62
N GLY A 168 -6.40 25.67 5.24
CA GLY A 168 -6.90 26.08 6.55
C GLY A 168 -5.96 25.67 7.70
N CYS A 169 -6.23 26.23 8.88
CA CYS A 169 -5.41 25.96 10.06
C CYS A 169 -5.58 24.52 10.56
N TYR A 170 -4.47 23.89 10.96
CA TYR A 170 -4.43 22.47 11.31
C TYR A 170 -5.27 22.12 12.54
N PHE A 171 -5.26 22.99 13.56
CA PHE A 171 -6.05 22.82 14.77
C PHE A 171 -7.37 23.59 14.70
N SER A 172 -8.41 23.08 15.34
CA SER A 172 -9.74 23.71 15.32
C SER A 172 -9.82 25.00 16.12
N ASN A 173 -8.93 25.19 17.09
CA ASN A 173 -8.85 26.39 17.92
C ASN A 173 -8.09 27.55 17.26
N GLN A 174 -7.61 27.35 16.03
CA GLN A 174 -6.90 28.34 15.26
C GLN A 174 -7.79 29.03 14.23
N MET A 175 -7.49 30.30 13.99
CA MET A 175 -8.12 31.09 12.94
C MET A 175 -7.06 31.78 12.09
N ARG A 176 -7.41 32.06 10.83
CA ARG A 176 -6.49 32.74 9.93
C ARG A 176 -6.53 34.25 10.17
N VAL A 177 -5.40 34.82 10.60
CA VAL A 177 -5.21 36.25 10.84
C VAL A 177 -4.00 36.70 10.01
N ASN A 178 -4.21 37.67 9.11
CA ASN A 178 -3.16 38.18 8.22
C ASN A 178 -2.43 37.08 7.42
N GLY A 179 -3.15 36.05 7.00
CA GLY A 179 -2.59 34.93 6.22
C GLY A 179 -1.92 33.83 7.03
N ALA A 180 -1.72 34.01 8.34
CA ALA A 180 -1.14 33.02 9.26
C ALA A 180 -2.17 32.45 10.23
N CYS A 181 -1.92 31.26 10.77
CA CYS A 181 -2.76 30.67 11.81
C CYS A 181 -2.43 31.28 13.17
N SER A 182 -3.48 31.73 13.86
CA SER A 182 -3.43 32.32 15.20
C SER A 182 -4.36 31.57 16.15
N PRO A 183 -3.91 31.15 17.34
CA PRO A 183 -2.54 31.27 17.83
C PRO A 183 -1.54 30.47 16.97
N PRO A 184 -0.23 30.76 17.06
CA PRO A 184 0.80 30.03 16.32
C PRO A 184 0.67 28.51 16.50
N PRO A 185 1.02 27.69 15.49
CA PRO A 185 0.87 26.22 15.55
C PRO A 185 1.49 25.53 16.77
N GLU A 186 2.55 26.10 17.34
CA GLU A 186 3.21 25.60 18.55
C GLU A 186 2.34 25.76 19.81
N GLN A 187 1.33 26.62 19.74
CA GLN A 187 0.33 26.88 20.78
C GLN A 187 -1.06 26.37 20.37
N GLY A 188 -1.18 25.77 19.18
CA GLY A 188 -2.39 25.10 18.74
C GLY A 188 -2.59 23.82 19.55
N GLU A 189 -3.85 23.51 19.86
CA GLU A 189 -4.21 22.34 20.65
C GLU A 189 -5.29 21.56 19.95
N LEU A 190 -5.37 20.27 20.26
CA LEU A 190 -6.47 19.43 19.80
C LEU A 190 -7.83 20.02 20.20
N PRO A 191 -8.89 19.78 19.40
CA PRO A 191 -8.95 18.84 18.29
C PRO A 191 -8.42 19.38 16.94
N LEU A 192 -8.31 18.49 15.96
CA LEU A 192 -7.95 18.87 14.59
C LEU A 192 -9.09 19.62 13.92
N ASN A 193 -8.74 20.50 12.98
CA ASN A 193 -9.71 21.09 12.07
C ASN A 193 -10.03 20.10 10.94
N GLU A 194 -11.04 19.26 11.17
CA GLU A 194 -11.44 18.20 10.23
C GLU A 194 -12.29 18.68 9.05
N LEU A 195 -12.60 19.98 9.01
CA LEU A 195 -13.39 20.61 7.96
C LEU A 195 -12.50 21.19 6.87
N THR A 196 -11.49 21.98 7.26
CA THR A 196 -10.67 22.76 6.32
C THR A 196 -9.17 22.72 6.67
N GLY A 197 -8.77 21.98 7.70
CA GLY A 197 -7.38 21.97 8.17
C GLY A 197 -6.42 21.43 7.12
N SER A 198 -5.27 22.08 6.97
CA SER A 198 -4.21 21.65 6.05
C SER A 198 -3.46 20.45 6.61
N PHE A 199 -3.31 19.40 5.81
CA PHE A 199 -2.45 18.26 6.12
C PHE A 199 -1.49 17.99 4.96
N SER A 200 -0.21 17.77 5.28
CA SER A 200 0.82 17.44 4.30
C SER A 200 2.01 16.72 4.94
N THR A 201 2.51 15.68 4.30
CA THR A 201 3.76 14.98 4.67
C THR A 201 4.40 14.37 3.43
N ASN A 202 5.73 14.24 3.44
CA ASN A 202 6.44 13.36 2.53
C ASN A 202 6.79 12.08 3.29
N PHE A 203 6.93 10.95 2.62
CA PHE A 203 7.28 9.70 3.28
C PHE A 203 8.25 8.84 2.47
N LEU A 204 9.02 8.05 3.21
CA LEU A 204 9.83 6.95 2.69
C LEU A 204 9.30 5.65 3.31
N ARG A 205 8.98 4.66 2.49
CA ARG A 205 8.45 3.38 2.95
C ARG A 205 9.23 2.22 2.36
N GLY A 206 9.69 1.32 3.22
CA GLY A 206 10.27 0.05 2.83
C GLY A 206 9.26 -1.06 3.08
N GLU A 207 9.15 -2.00 2.13
CA GLU A 207 8.30 -3.18 2.28
C GLU A 207 9.05 -4.46 1.92
N LEU A 208 8.69 -5.54 2.60
CA LEU A 208 9.15 -6.90 2.30
C LEU A 208 7.94 -7.80 2.14
N HIS A 209 7.95 -8.61 1.09
CA HIS A 209 6.84 -9.50 0.73
C HIS A 209 7.33 -10.91 0.45
N ALA A 210 6.51 -11.90 0.81
CA ALA A 210 6.72 -13.30 0.46
C ALA A 210 5.40 -13.94 0.03
N LEU A 211 5.43 -14.72 -1.05
CA LEU A 211 4.26 -15.43 -1.56
C LEU A 211 4.66 -16.82 -2.04
N GLY A 212 4.08 -17.85 -1.42
CA GLY A 212 4.27 -19.24 -1.80
C GLY A 212 3.08 -19.75 -2.61
N ALA A 213 3.34 -20.33 -3.77
CA ALA A 213 2.34 -21.07 -4.54
C ALA A 213 2.39 -22.56 -4.19
N LEU A 214 1.25 -23.12 -3.82
CA LEU A 214 1.06 -24.50 -3.39
C LEU A 214 0.03 -25.18 -4.28
N ALA A 215 0.26 -26.46 -4.58
CA ALA A 215 -0.63 -27.29 -5.41
C ALA A 215 -1.02 -26.58 -6.73
N ALA A 216 -0.06 -25.90 -7.34
CA ALA A 216 -0.27 -25.20 -8.59
C ALA A 216 -0.31 -26.21 -9.74
N ASP A 217 -1.43 -26.27 -10.46
CA ASP A 217 -1.53 -27.08 -11.68
C ASP A 217 -0.64 -26.49 -12.79
N GLN A 218 -0.23 -27.33 -13.76
CA GLN A 218 0.69 -26.94 -14.83
C GLN A 218 0.13 -25.85 -15.75
N GLU A 219 -1.19 -25.77 -15.87
CA GLU A 219 -1.92 -24.72 -16.62
C GLU A 219 -2.33 -23.54 -15.72
N LEU A 220 -2.01 -23.59 -14.41
CA LEU A 220 -2.30 -22.56 -13.40
C LEU A 220 -3.79 -22.21 -13.22
N ASP A 221 -4.69 -23.03 -13.77
CA ASP A 221 -6.13 -22.90 -13.56
C ASP A 221 -6.54 -23.15 -12.10
N SER A 222 -5.69 -23.78 -11.30
CA SER A 222 -5.92 -23.98 -9.87
C SER A 222 -4.63 -23.90 -9.07
N ALA A 223 -4.63 -23.10 -8.00
CA ALA A 223 -3.55 -23.01 -7.04
C ALA A 223 -4.03 -22.48 -5.68
N TRP A 224 -3.22 -22.67 -4.66
CA TRP A 224 -3.31 -21.94 -3.39
C TRP A 224 -2.09 -21.04 -3.28
N LEU A 225 -2.28 -19.76 -3.03
CA LEU A 225 -1.19 -18.85 -2.69
C LEU A 225 -1.30 -18.48 -1.21
N VAL A 226 -0.19 -18.55 -0.49
CA VAL A 226 -0.11 -18.14 0.91
C VAL A 226 1.10 -17.25 1.07
N GLY A 227 0.92 -16.09 1.68
CA GLY A 227 1.96 -15.10 1.77
C GLY A 227 1.66 -14.04 2.80
N GLY A 228 2.38 -12.94 2.68
CA GLY A 228 2.23 -11.79 3.56
C GLY A 228 3.32 -10.77 3.30
N GLY A 229 3.19 -9.65 4.00
CA GLY A 229 4.13 -8.56 3.89
C GLY A 229 4.39 -7.87 5.22
N SER A 230 5.40 -7.02 5.22
CA SER A 230 5.66 -6.08 6.31
C SER A 230 6.12 -4.76 5.72
N PHE A 231 5.83 -3.66 6.41
CA PHE A 231 6.31 -2.34 6.00
C PHE A 231 6.76 -1.51 7.20
N LEU A 232 7.67 -0.59 6.90
CA LEU A 232 8.03 0.54 7.75
C LEU A 232 8.00 1.81 6.89
N GLU A 233 7.18 2.76 7.31
CA GLU A 233 7.00 4.07 6.69
C GLU A 233 7.52 5.14 7.64
N LEU A 234 8.30 6.08 7.13
CA LEU A 234 8.88 7.19 7.86
C LEU A 234 8.39 8.51 7.23
N ASN A 235 7.74 9.35 8.02
CA ASN A 235 7.37 10.70 7.63
C ASN A 235 8.61 11.59 7.61
N THR A 236 8.76 12.41 6.58
CA THR A 236 9.91 13.31 6.37
C THR A 236 9.47 14.74 6.09
N ALA A 237 10.26 15.69 6.61
CA ALA A 237 10.13 17.11 6.33
C ALA A 237 10.89 17.53 5.06
N VAL A 238 11.63 16.61 4.44
CA VAL A 238 12.46 16.90 3.26
C VAL A 238 11.57 17.10 2.02
N GLY A 239 11.83 18.18 1.29
CA GLY A 239 11.13 18.52 0.05
C GLY A 239 9.87 19.38 0.27
N PRO A 240 9.26 19.86 -0.82
CA PRO A 240 8.03 20.66 -0.74
C PRO A 240 6.90 19.83 -0.14
N GLY A 241 6.09 20.45 0.73
CA GLY A 241 4.97 19.78 1.40
C GLY A 241 5.39 18.70 2.41
N GLY A 242 6.65 18.70 2.86
CA GLY A 242 7.09 17.88 3.98
C GLY A 242 6.34 18.20 5.27
N ILE A 243 6.34 17.26 6.20
CA ILE A 243 5.61 17.41 7.47
C ILE A 243 6.23 18.48 8.36
N ALA A 244 5.41 19.37 8.92
CA ALA A 244 5.84 20.35 9.92
C ALA A 244 5.98 19.72 11.31
N ASP A 245 6.80 20.31 12.19
CA ASP A 245 7.08 19.74 13.53
C ASP A 245 5.82 19.58 14.38
N TYR A 246 4.92 20.57 14.38
CA TYR A 246 3.65 20.49 15.12
C TYR A 246 2.72 19.39 14.57
N GLN A 247 2.73 19.15 13.24
CA GLN A 247 1.98 18.06 12.62
C GLN A 247 2.62 16.72 12.95
N ARG A 248 3.95 16.62 12.92
CA ARG A 248 4.71 15.41 13.28
C ARG A 248 4.43 15.00 14.72
N ASN A 249 4.34 15.94 15.65
CA ASN A 249 4.00 15.65 17.04
C ASN A 249 2.66 14.92 17.16
N VAL A 250 1.65 15.31 16.37
CA VAL A 250 0.31 14.71 16.44
C VAL A 250 0.16 13.50 15.53
N TYR A 251 0.69 13.57 14.30
CA TYR A 251 0.60 12.55 13.26
C TYR A 251 1.61 11.40 13.42
N GLY A 252 2.72 11.65 14.11
CA GLY A 252 3.77 10.67 14.36
C GLY A 252 4.90 10.68 13.35
N ASP A 253 5.97 10.00 13.70
CA ASP A 253 7.18 9.84 12.89
C ASP A 253 6.99 8.86 11.74
N GLY A 254 5.97 8.02 11.79
CA GLY A 254 5.69 7.04 10.76
C GLY A 254 4.72 5.97 11.18
N ASN A 255 4.66 4.91 10.38
CA ASN A 255 3.82 3.74 10.61
C ASN A 255 4.61 2.47 10.35
N TRP A 256 4.28 1.40 11.06
CA TRP A 256 4.71 0.05 10.69
C TRP A 256 3.48 -0.83 10.51
N GLY A 257 3.65 -1.95 9.80
CA GLY A 257 2.59 -2.94 9.73
C GLY A 257 3.04 -4.27 9.18
N VAL A 258 2.17 -5.25 9.34
CA VAL A 258 2.32 -6.64 8.89
C VAL A 258 1.01 -7.12 8.30
N SER A 259 1.08 -7.97 7.28
CA SER A 259 -0.09 -8.59 6.69
C SER A 259 0.13 -10.06 6.37
N VAL A 260 -0.96 -10.81 6.33
CA VAL A 260 -1.02 -12.20 5.89
C VAL A 260 -2.07 -12.30 4.80
N LEU A 261 -1.76 -13.02 3.74
CA LEU A 261 -2.58 -13.23 2.56
C LEU A 261 -2.78 -14.73 2.32
N GLY A 262 -4.03 -15.13 2.11
CA GLY A 262 -4.39 -16.40 1.50
C GLY A 262 -5.18 -16.15 0.21
N GLU A 263 -4.78 -16.77 -0.89
CA GLU A 263 -5.49 -16.71 -2.16
C GLU A 263 -5.79 -18.11 -2.67
N ARG A 264 -7.02 -18.31 -3.13
CA ARG A 264 -7.45 -19.48 -3.89
C ARG A 264 -7.67 -19.08 -5.34
N LEU A 265 -6.89 -19.69 -6.23
CA LEU A 265 -7.13 -19.70 -7.67
C LEU A 265 -7.94 -20.93 -8.04
N TRP A 266 -9.08 -20.75 -8.71
CA TRP A 266 -9.93 -21.84 -9.18
C TRP A 266 -10.58 -21.49 -10.51
N ASN A 267 -10.25 -22.22 -11.57
CA ASN A 267 -10.63 -21.94 -12.95
C ASN A 267 -10.40 -20.47 -13.31
N GLN A 268 -9.21 -19.95 -12.98
CA GLN A 268 -8.81 -18.55 -13.17
C GLN A 268 -9.59 -17.51 -12.34
N HIS A 269 -10.64 -17.90 -11.60
CA HIS A 269 -11.23 -17.06 -10.57
C HIS A 269 -10.29 -16.99 -9.36
N ARG A 270 -10.19 -15.81 -8.74
CA ARG A 270 -9.38 -15.59 -7.55
C ARG A 270 -10.25 -15.21 -6.38
N PHE A 271 -10.01 -15.86 -5.24
CA PHE A 271 -10.62 -15.55 -3.97
C PHE A 271 -9.51 -15.28 -2.97
N GLN A 272 -9.48 -14.07 -2.42
CA GLN A 272 -8.42 -13.62 -1.52
C GLN A 272 -9.00 -13.32 -0.15
N LEU A 273 -8.20 -13.60 0.87
CA LEU A 273 -8.39 -13.16 2.23
C LEU A 273 -7.08 -12.53 2.71
N GLU A 274 -7.13 -11.27 3.09
CA GLU A 274 -6.01 -10.53 3.65
C GLU A 274 -6.35 -10.03 5.04
N ILE A 275 -5.43 -10.20 5.99
CA ILE A 275 -5.53 -9.64 7.33
C ILE A 275 -4.27 -8.81 7.57
N ALA A 276 -4.43 -7.56 7.99
CA ALA A 276 -3.32 -6.67 8.27
C ALA A 276 -3.45 -6.00 9.63
N VAL A 277 -2.31 -5.71 10.24
CA VAL A 277 -2.20 -4.90 11.45
C VAL A 277 -1.15 -3.83 11.20
N SER A 278 -1.46 -2.59 11.56
CA SER A 278 -0.53 -1.47 11.50
C SER A 278 -0.63 -0.60 12.74
N ALA A 279 0.42 0.14 13.06
CA ALA A 279 0.37 1.14 14.11
C ALA A 279 1.29 2.33 13.80
N PRO A 280 0.87 3.56 14.16
CA PRO A 280 1.76 4.70 14.15
C PRO A 280 2.81 4.58 15.26
N PHE A 281 3.88 5.37 15.15
CA PHE A 281 4.83 5.58 16.23
C PHE A 281 5.31 7.04 16.24
N GLY A 282 5.73 7.52 17.42
CA GLY A 282 6.22 8.89 17.60
C GLY A 282 5.10 9.93 17.71
N GLU A 283 3.84 9.51 17.70
CA GLU A 283 2.67 10.37 17.82
C GLU A 283 2.32 10.68 19.28
N THR A 284 1.76 11.87 19.51
CA THR A 284 1.16 12.31 20.77
C THR A 284 -0.14 13.05 20.47
N PRO A 285 -1.30 12.60 20.97
CA PRO A 285 -1.50 11.48 21.89
C PRO A 285 -1.28 10.12 21.22
N HIS A 286 -0.91 9.12 22.03
CA HIS A 286 -0.67 7.76 21.56
C HIS A 286 -1.90 7.17 20.87
N ARG A 287 -1.69 6.54 19.71
CA ARG A 287 -2.71 5.87 18.93
C ARG A 287 -2.48 4.36 18.90
N GLY A 288 -3.57 3.62 19.08
CA GLY A 288 -3.54 2.15 19.06
C GLY A 288 -3.36 1.59 17.64
N ALA A 289 -3.11 0.30 17.57
CA ALA A 289 -3.02 -0.40 16.30
C ALA A 289 -4.36 -0.39 15.54
N THR A 290 -4.27 -0.39 14.22
CA THR A 290 -5.36 -0.59 13.29
C THR A 290 -5.30 -1.99 12.73
N VAL A 291 -6.42 -2.69 12.75
CA VAL A 291 -6.59 -4.03 12.18
C VAL A 291 -7.53 -3.92 10.99
N SER A 292 -7.17 -4.55 9.88
CA SER A 292 -8.06 -4.73 8.74
C SER A 292 -8.17 -6.20 8.34
N ALA A 293 -9.34 -6.59 7.87
CA ALA A 293 -9.60 -7.89 7.26
C ALA A 293 -10.39 -7.68 5.97
N GLU A 294 -9.89 -8.17 4.86
CA GLU A 294 -10.49 -8.04 3.53
C GLU A 294 -10.70 -9.40 2.90
N ALA A 295 -11.91 -9.63 2.40
CA ALA A 295 -12.22 -10.74 1.50
C ALA A 295 -12.54 -10.18 0.11
N THR A 296 -11.89 -10.71 -0.91
CA THR A 296 -11.99 -10.24 -2.29
C THR A 296 -12.28 -11.41 -3.24
N ALA A 297 -13.20 -11.21 -4.19
CA ALA A 297 -13.52 -12.18 -5.25
C ALA A 297 -13.37 -11.51 -6.62
N LEU A 298 -12.43 -12.03 -7.41
CA LEU A 298 -12.05 -11.52 -8.73
C LEU A 298 -12.34 -12.60 -9.78
N PRO A 299 -13.46 -12.52 -10.52
CA PRO A 299 -13.75 -13.46 -11.58
C PRO A 299 -12.83 -13.25 -12.79
N TYR A 300 -12.48 -14.34 -13.49
CA TYR A 300 -11.61 -14.27 -14.67
C TYR A 300 -12.16 -13.34 -15.76
N TRP A 301 -13.49 -13.32 -15.96
CA TRP A 301 -14.18 -12.48 -16.94
C TRP A 301 -14.27 -11.01 -16.53
N GLY A 302 -13.93 -10.68 -15.29
CA GLY A 302 -14.00 -9.33 -14.75
C GLY A 302 -12.90 -8.40 -15.25
N ALA A 303 -11.91 -8.90 -16.00
CA ALA A 303 -10.79 -8.11 -16.53
C ALA A 303 -10.09 -7.23 -15.48
N GLY A 304 -9.90 -7.78 -14.27
CA GLY A 304 -9.31 -7.09 -13.11
C GLY A 304 -10.34 -6.50 -12.14
N PHE A 305 -11.60 -6.37 -12.53
CA PHE A 305 -12.69 -6.01 -11.62
C PHE A 305 -13.17 -7.19 -10.80
N GLY A 306 -13.49 -6.92 -9.54
CA GLY A 306 -14.08 -7.87 -8.61
C GLY A 306 -14.92 -7.17 -7.55
N VAL A 307 -15.38 -7.95 -6.58
CA VAL A 307 -16.11 -7.47 -5.41
C VAL A 307 -15.29 -7.71 -4.16
N PHE A 308 -15.47 -6.86 -3.16
CA PHE A 308 -14.80 -7.03 -1.88
C PHE A 308 -15.71 -6.70 -0.70
N ALA A 309 -15.35 -7.26 0.46
CA ALA A 309 -15.84 -6.88 1.76
C ALA A 309 -14.64 -6.65 2.68
N ARG A 310 -14.55 -5.47 3.32
CA ARG A 310 -13.47 -5.14 4.24
C ARG A 310 -14.01 -4.66 5.57
N TYR A 311 -13.41 -5.13 6.65
CA TYR A 311 -13.60 -4.57 7.99
C TYR A 311 -12.32 -3.86 8.44
N ILE A 312 -12.45 -2.67 9.02
CA ILE A 312 -11.35 -1.90 9.61
C ILE A 312 -11.73 -1.50 11.05
N HIS A 313 -10.86 -1.83 11.99
CA HIS A 313 -10.98 -1.45 13.39
C HIS A 313 -9.71 -0.73 13.85
N GLY A 314 -9.84 0.49 14.34
CA GLY A 314 -8.71 1.28 14.82
C GLY A 314 -8.80 2.70 14.32
N GLN A 315 -7.74 3.21 13.71
CA GLN A 315 -7.65 4.57 13.22
C GLN A 315 -8.34 4.75 11.86
N ASP A 316 -8.97 5.90 11.62
CA ASP A 316 -9.32 6.27 10.25
C ASP A 316 -8.03 6.46 9.42
N TYR A 317 -8.02 5.88 8.22
CA TYR A 317 -6.90 5.95 7.29
C TYR A 317 -6.89 7.27 6.48
N TYR A 318 -7.95 8.07 6.61
CA TYR A 318 -8.08 9.35 5.93
C TYR A 318 -7.24 10.44 6.61
N ASN A 319 -6.50 11.24 5.84
CA ASN A 319 -5.45 12.14 6.35
C ASN A 319 -5.89 13.18 7.37
N ILE A 320 -7.13 13.66 7.33
CA ILE A 320 -7.60 14.68 8.28
C ILE A 320 -8.36 14.05 9.45
N LEU A 321 -8.74 12.77 9.33
CA LEU A 321 -9.51 12.03 10.33
C LEU A 321 -8.64 11.02 11.08
N PHE A 322 -7.31 11.11 10.97
CA PHE A 322 -6.38 10.14 11.54
C PHE A 322 -6.43 10.04 13.08
N LEU A 323 -7.08 10.98 13.78
CA LEU A 323 -7.33 10.86 15.22
C LEU A 323 -8.64 10.15 15.54
N GLU A 324 -9.56 10.07 14.58
CA GLU A 324 -10.83 9.40 14.74
C GLU A 324 -10.64 7.88 14.75
N ARG A 325 -11.41 7.23 15.62
CA ARG A 325 -11.47 5.77 15.69
C ARG A 325 -12.67 5.25 14.94
N VAL A 326 -12.45 4.22 14.12
CA VAL A 326 -13.48 3.65 13.25
C VAL A 326 -13.68 2.16 13.50
N ASN A 327 -14.93 1.73 13.29
CA ASN A 327 -15.35 0.35 13.10
C ASN A 327 -16.08 0.30 11.75
N LEU A 328 -15.30 0.22 10.69
CA LEU A 328 -15.76 0.49 9.32
C LEU A 328 -15.95 -0.81 8.57
N TRP A 329 -17.19 -1.10 8.17
CA TRP A 329 -17.47 -2.12 7.16
C TRP A 329 -17.52 -1.47 5.77
N GLN A 330 -16.86 -2.06 4.79
CA GLN A 330 -16.81 -1.56 3.42
C GLN A 330 -17.25 -2.68 2.48
N PHE A 331 -18.12 -2.34 1.54
CA PHE A 331 -18.58 -3.27 0.51
C PHE A 331 -18.62 -2.56 -0.83
N GLY A 332 -18.04 -3.18 -1.85
CA GLY A 332 -18.03 -2.55 -3.16
C GLY A 332 -17.22 -3.28 -4.20
N LEU A 333 -16.74 -2.50 -5.16
CA LEU A 333 -15.93 -2.95 -6.28
C LEU A 333 -14.46 -2.71 -6.00
N VAL A 334 -13.64 -3.67 -6.41
CA VAL A 334 -12.19 -3.57 -6.40
C VAL A 334 -11.69 -3.75 -7.84
N PHE A 335 -10.63 -3.04 -8.18
CA PHE A 335 -9.89 -3.21 -9.42
C PHE A 335 -8.43 -3.51 -9.09
N GLU A 336 -7.97 -4.66 -9.57
CA GLU A 336 -6.60 -5.11 -9.48
C GLU A 336 -6.09 -5.43 -10.88
N LEU A 337 -5.11 -4.65 -11.35
CA LEU A 337 -4.26 -5.05 -12.46
C LEU A 337 -3.36 -6.17 -11.95
N SER A 338 -3.87 -7.40 -11.87
CA SER A 338 -3.02 -8.57 -11.72
C SER A 338 -3.49 -9.62 -12.70
N PRO A 339 -2.64 -10.07 -13.64
CA PRO A 339 -2.97 -11.20 -14.48
C PRO A 339 -3.08 -12.38 -13.54
N GLY A 340 -4.32 -12.80 -13.24
CA GLY A 340 -4.54 -13.96 -12.37
C GLY A 340 -3.71 -15.12 -12.86
N ALA A 341 -2.69 -15.52 -12.10
CA ALA A 341 -1.74 -16.61 -12.31
C ALA A 341 -1.41 -17.04 -13.75
N ARG A 342 -1.53 -16.19 -14.78
CA ARG A 342 -0.95 -16.45 -16.10
C ARG A 342 0.53 -16.08 -15.98
N LEU A 343 1.28 -16.86 -15.19
CA LEU A 343 2.73 -16.85 -15.20
C LEU A 343 3.17 -17.31 -16.59
N LYS A 344 3.32 -16.36 -17.54
CA LYS A 344 3.93 -16.52 -18.88
C LYS A 344 4.09 -18.00 -19.28
N VAL A 345 2.96 -18.67 -19.58
CA VAL A 345 2.99 -20.09 -19.95
C VAL A 345 3.37 -20.23 -21.43
N ASP A 346 3.17 -19.18 -22.23
CA ASP A 346 3.26 -19.21 -23.70
C ASP A 346 4.62 -18.76 -24.29
N ASP A 347 5.71 -18.76 -23.51
CA ASP A 347 7.05 -18.72 -24.11
C ASP A 347 7.48 -20.15 -24.51
N ASP A 348 6.66 -20.85 -25.30
CA ASP A 348 7.15 -21.98 -26.09
C ASP A 348 7.82 -21.39 -27.33
N GLU A 349 9.12 -21.68 -27.50
CA GLU A 349 10.01 -21.29 -28.62
C GLU A 349 9.53 -21.76 -30.01
N SER A 350 8.30 -22.24 -30.16
CA SER A 350 7.77 -22.81 -31.41
C SER A 350 6.65 -22.02 -32.09
N ASP A 351 6.17 -20.91 -31.53
CA ASP A 351 5.05 -20.14 -32.09
C ASP A 351 5.49 -18.71 -32.48
N GLU A 352 6.48 -18.59 -33.37
CA GLU A 352 6.89 -17.31 -33.98
C GLU A 352 5.75 -16.60 -34.74
N ASP A 353 4.62 -17.28 -34.97
CA ASP A 353 3.54 -16.80 -35.85
C ASP A 353 2.30 -16.22 -35.12
N LYS A 354 2.37 -15.98 -33.81
CA LYS A 354 1.28 -15.33 -33.07
C LYS A 354 1.78 -14.22 -32.16
N ARG A 355 2.16 -13.08 -32.76
CA ARG A 355 2.11 -11.77 -32.09
C ARG A 355 0.64 -11.41 -31.80
N ARG A 356 0.04 -12.03 -30.79
CA ARG A 356 -1.23 -11.58 -30.21
C ARG A 356 -0.93 -11.05 -28.81
N PRO A 357 -1.44 -9.86 -28.45
CA PRO A 357 -1.19 -9.30 -27.13
C PRO A 357 -1.74 -10.22 -26.02
N PRO A 358 -0.98 -10.44 -24.94
CA PRO A 358 -1.47 -11.19 -23.79
C PRO A 358 -2.59 -10.39 -23.12
N GLY A 359 -3.80 -10.97 -23.02
CA GLY A 359 -4.94 -10.33 -22.33
C GLY A 359 -6.32 -10.56 -22.96
N PHE A 360 -6.42 -11.11 -24.17
CA PHE A 360 -7.69 -11.49 -24.78
C PHE A 360 -7.73 -12.98 -25.11
N ARG A 361 -8.08 -13.77 -24.09
CA ARG A 361 -8.83 -15.02 -24.22
C ARG A 361 -9.75 -15.12 -23.03
#